data_AF-A0A1S8SWF6-F1
#
_entry.id   AF-A0A1S8SWF6-F1
#
_cell.length_a   1.000
_cell.length_b   1.000
_cell.length_c   1.000
_cell.angle_alpha   90.00
_cell.angle_beta   90.00
_cell.angle_gamma   90.00
#
_symmetry.space_group_name_H-M   'P 1'
#
loop_
_entity.id
_entity.type
_entity.pdbx_description
1 polymer ?
#
loop_
_entity_poly.entity_id
_entity_poly.type
_entity_poly.pdbx_seq_one_letter_code
_entity_poly.pdbx_strand_id
1 'polypeptide(L)' 'MEFSSLEAIKQCVKNGLGITLLPRIAVDKEIQRGELVILPVEIDGIFIKARMIYHREKWMSIPFAALKNLVLLKQ' A
#
# COMPACT_ATOMS: atom_id res chain seq x y z
N MET A 1 11.44 -12.88 -10.00
CA MET A 1 11.71 -13.03 -8.56
C MET A 1 10.48 -12.57 -7.82
N GLU A 2 10.05 -13.30 -6.80
CA GLU A 2 8.80 -13.04 -6.09
C GLU A 2 9.07 -12.99 -4.59
N PHE A 3 8.43 -12.05 -3.91
CA PHE A 3 8.54 -11.88 -2.47
C PHE A 3 7.16 -11.67 -1.87
N SER A 4 6.93 -12.22 -0.68
CA SER A 4 5.70 -12.02 0.08
C SER A 4 5.66 -10.69 0.85
N SER A 5 6.80 -10.01 0.98
CA SER A 5 6.94 -8.78 1.76
C SER A 5 7.25 -7.59 0.86
N LEU A 6 6.46 -6.52 0.98
CA LEU A 6 6.73 -5.23 0.31
C LEU A 6 8.10 -4.66 0.72
N GLU A 7 8.51 -4.83 1.97
CA GLU A 7 9.81 -4.34 2.44
C GLU A 7 10.96 -5.11 1.77
N ALA A 8 10.84 -6.43 1.59
CA ALA A 8 11.85 -7.20 0.87
C ALA A 8 11.99 -6.72 -0.58
N ILE A 9 10.88 -6.48 -1.27
CA ILE A 9 10.86 -5.92 -2.63
C ILE A 9 11.58 -4.57 -2.65
N LYS A 10 11.24 -3.66 -1.73
CA LYS A 10 11.89 -2.33 -1.64
C LYS A 10 13.38 -2.44 -1.43
N GLN A 11 13.84 -3.33 -0.54
CA GLN A 11 15.27 -3.53 -0.31
C GLN A 11 15.97 -4.07 -1.56
N CYS A 12 15.38 -5.00 -2.29
CA CYS A 12 15.98 -5.50 -3.53
C CYS A 12 16.17 -4.38 -4.57
N VAL A 13 15.16 -3.53 -4.76
CA VAL A 13 15.23 -2.42 -5.73
C VAL A 13 16.24 -1.36 -5.28
N LYS A 14 16.26 -0.99 -4.00
CA LYS A 14 17.27 -0.06 -3.44
C LYS A 14 18.70 -0.56 -3.64
N ASN A 15 18.91 -1.87 -3.57
CA ASN A 15 20.22 -2.49 -3.79
C ASN A 15 20.52 -2.78 -5.28
N GLY A 16 19.73 -2.24 -6.21
CA GLY A 16 20.00 -2.34 -7.64
C GLY A 16 19.69 -3.70 -8.26
N LEU A 17 18.91 -4.56 -7.60
CA LEU A 17 18.56 -5.89 -8.13
C LEU A 17 17.47 -5.85 -9.22
N GLY A 18 16.95 -4.67 -9.58
CA GLY A 18 16.00 -4.49 -10.68
C GLY A 18 14.99 -3.37 -10.43
N ILE A 19 13.88 -3.42 -11.17
CA ILE A 19 12.74 -2.51 -11.07
C ILE A 19 11.48 -3.28 -10.66
N THR A 20 10.49 -2.59 -10.11
CA THR A 20 9.26 -3.22 -9.62
C THR A 20 8.05 -2.29 -9.74
N LEU A 21 6.85 -2.86 -9.65
CA LEU A 21 5.59 -2.13 -9.54
C LEU A 21 5.07 -2.25 -8.10
N LEU A 22 4.89 -1.12 -7.43
CA LEU A 22 4.39 -1.06 -6.06
C LEU A 22 3.29 0.00 -5.91
N PRO A 23 2.38 -0.15 -4.92
CA PRO A 23 1.47 0.93 -4.56
C PRO A 23 2.26 2.17 -4.15
N ARG A 24 1.84 3.35 -4.64
CA ARG A 24 2.51 4.63 -4.34
C ARG A 24 2.72 4.86 -2.83
N ILE A 25 1.70 4.58 -2.03
CA ILE A 25 1.73 4.72 -0.57
C ILE A 25 2.81 3.88 0.11
N ALA A 26 3.22 2.75 -0.49
CA ALA A 26 4.23 1.87 0.09
C ALA A 26 5.67 2.41 -0.06
N VAL A 27 5.88 3.34 -0.99
CA VAL A 27 7.20 3.89 -1.35
C VAL A 27 7.33 5.40 -1.12
N ASP A 28 6.27 6.09 -0.67
CA ASP A 28 6.26 7.55 -0.53
C ASP A 28 7.42 8.08 0.32
N LYS A 29 7.81 7.38 1.39
CA LYS A 29 8.92 7.78 2.26
C LYS A 29 10.26 7.67 1.53
N GLU A 30 10.46 6.59 0.79
CA GLU A 30 11.67 6.35 0.00
C GLU A 30 11.82 7.36 -1.13
N ILE A 31 10.72 7.70 -1.82
CA ILE A 31 10.71 8.75 -2.84
C ILE A 31 11.07 10.11 -2.21
N GLN A 32 10.46 10.46 -1.07
CA GLN A 32 10.76 11.72 -0.37
C GLN A 32 12.23 11.82 0.08
N ARG A 33 12.86 10.69 0.39
CA ARG A 33 14.28 10.62 0.77
C ARG A 33 15.23 10.50 -0.42
N GLY A 34 14.72 10.35 -1.64
CA GLY A 34 15.54 10.10 -2.83
C GLY A 34 16.20 8.72 -2.88
N GLU A 35 15.74 7.78 -2.05
CA GLU A 35 16.24 6.40 -2.03
C GLU A 35 15.69 5.57 -3.20
N LEU A 36 14.52 5.95 -3.72
CA LEU A 36 13.87 5.35 -4.87
C LEU A 36 13.39 6.45 -5.80
N VAL A 37 13.23 6.12 -7.08
CA VAL A 37 12.66 7.01 -8.10
C VAL A 37 11.49 6.32 -8.79
N ILE A 38 10.52 7.12 -9.23
CA ILE A 38 9.41 6.64 -10.04
C ILE A 38 9.83 6.68 -11.49
N LEU A 39 9.73 5.55 -12.18
CA LEU A 39 9.96 5.48 -13.62
C LEU A 39 8.70 5.96 -14.35
N PRO A 40 8.82 6.86 -15.34
CA PRO A 40 7.69 7.30 -16.15
C PRO A 40 7.29 6.16 -17.09
N VAL A 41 6.30 5.37 -16.68
CA VAL A 41 5.75 4.28 -17.49
C VAL A 41 4.26 4.54 -17.65
N GLU A 42 3.80 4.59 -18.90
CA GLU A 42 2.38 4.65 -19.21
C GLU A 42 1.80 3.25 -19.01
N ILE A 43 1.07 3.08 -17.90
CA ILE A 43 0.35 1.85 -17.60
C ILE A 43 -1.06 2.23 -17.18
N ASP A 44 -2.01 1.97 -18.08
CA ASP A 44 -3.42 2.15 -17.81
C ASP A 44 -4.00 0.95 -17.06
N GLY A 45 -5.07 1.19 -16.29
CA GLY A 45 -5.90 0.12 -15.74
C GLY A 45 -5.46 -0.50 -14.41
N ILE A 46 -4.42 0.02 -13.74
CA ILE A 46 -4.00 -0.50 -12.43
C ILE A 46 -4.62 0.32 -11.30
N PHE A 47 -5.62 -0.25 -10.64
CA PHE A 47 -6.30 0.36 -9.51
C PHE A 47 -6.20 -0.51 -8.27
N ILE A 48 -5.76 0.09 -7.17
CA ILE A 48 -5.73 -0.56 -5.85
C ILE A 48 -6.73 0.16 -4.96
N LYS A 49 -7.70 -0.60 -4.43
CA LYS A 49 -8.72 -0.08 -3.51
C LYS A 49 -8.57 -0.76 -2.16
N ALA A 50 -8.30 0.01 -1.12
CA ALA A 50 -8.41 -0.47 0.24
C ALA A 50 -9.89 -0.69 0.60
N ARG A 51 -10.22 -1.80 1.25
CA ARG A 51 -11.57 -2.09 1.74
C ARG A 51 -11.52 -2.56 3.18
N MET A 52 -12.47 -2.10 3.98
CA MET A 52 -12.71 -2.64 5.32
C MET A 52 -13.71 -3.79 5.23
N ILE A 53 -13.33 -4.97 5.73
CA ILE A 53 -14.18 -6.16 5.74
C ILE A 53 -14.33 -6.63 7.18
N TYR A 54 -15.56 -6.94 7.58
CA TYR A 54 -15.89 -7.47 8.91
C TYR A 54 -17.14 -8.36 8.83
N HIS A 55 -17.28 -9.28 9.79
CA HIS A 55 -18.42 -10.19 9.83
C HIS A 55 -19.71 -9.41 10.10
N ARG A 56 -20.79 -9.72 9.37
CA ARG A 56 -22.06 -9.00 9.43
C ARG A 56 -22.65 -8.95 10.84
N GLU A 57 -22.50 -10.05 11.59
CA GLU A 57 -23.02 -10.20 12.95
C GLU A 57 -21.97 -9.91 14.03
N LYS A 58 -20.81 -9.36 13.65
CA LYS A 58 -19.79 -8.98 14.63
C LYS A 58 -20.37 -7.90 15.53
N TRP A 59 -20.27 -8.09 16.84
CA TRP A 59 -20.68 -7.08 17.80
C TRP A 59 -19.93 -5.75 17.58
N MET A 60 -20.69 -4.69 17.33
CA MET A 60 -20.19 -3.33 17.11
C MET A 60 -19.90 -2.65 18.45
N SER A 61 -18.74 -2.94 19.04
CA SER A 61 -18.28 -2.18 20.21
C SER A 61 -18.00 -0.71 19.86
N ILE A 62 -17.99 0.17 20.85
CA ILE A 62 -17.69 1.60 20.67
C ILE A 62 -16.35 1.82 19.95
N PRO A 63 -15.24 1.14 20.32
CA PRO A 63 -13.97 1.28 19.60
C PRO A 63 -14.06 0.80 18.14
N PHE A 64 -14.82 -0.27 17.88
CA PHE A 64 -14.96 -0.79 16.52
C PHE A 64 -15.77 0.16 15.62
N ALA A 65 -16.85 0.74 16.16
CA ALA A 65 -17.64 1.75 15.44
C ALA A 65 -16.79 3.00 15.14
N ALA A 66 -15.98 3.46 16.10
CA ALA A 66 -15.06 4.58 15.90
C ALA A 66 -14.02 4.27 14.81
N LEU A 67 -13.40 3.09 14.84
CA LEU A 67 -12.45 2.66 13.80
C LEU A 67 -13.11 2.57 12.42
N LYS A 68 -14.32 1.99 12.35
CA LYS A 68 -15.08 1.92 11.10
C LYS A 68 -15.30 3.31 10.50
N ASN A 69 -15.74 4.26 11.30
CA ASN A 69 -15.96 5.63 10.83
C ASN A 69 -14.64 6.28 10.39
N LEU A 70 -13.55 6.11 11.15
CA LEU A 70 -12.24 6.65 10.79
C LEU A 70 -11.74 6.13 9.45
N VAL A 71 -11.89 4.82 9.19
CA VAL A 71 -11.44 4.20 7.93
C VAL A 71 -12.31 4.64 6.75
N LEU A 72 -13.62 4.81 6.95
CA LEU A 72 -14.54 5.22 5.88
C LEU A 72 -14.45 6.71 5.53
N LEU A 73 -14.01 7.58 6.44
CA LEU A 73 -13.83 9.02 6.21
C LEU A 73 -12.67 9.38 5.26
N LYS A 74 -11.74 8.43 5.02
CA LYS A 74 -10.55 8.64 4.17
C LYS A 74 -10.71 8.15 2.73
N GLN A 75 -11.93 7.85 2.28
CA GLN A 75 -12.24 7.46 0.90
C GLN A 75 -12.67 8.66 0.07
#